data_AF-A0A259NMC6-F1
#
_entry.id   AF-A0A259NMC6-F1
#
_cell.length_a   1.000
_cell.length_b   1.000
_cell.length_c   1.000
_cell.angle_alpha   90.00
_cell.angle_beta   90.00
_cell.angle_gamma   90.00
#
_symmetry.space_group_name_H-M   'P 1'
#
loop_
_entity.id
_entity.type
_entity.pdbx_description
1 polymer ?
#
loop_
_entity_poly.entity_id
_entity_poly.type
_entity_poly.pdbx_seq_one_letter_code
_entity_poly.pdbx_strand_id
1 'polypeptide(L)'
;MPQSRVAVVKALLDALPALPALNGNDQKLPDQVGDLPAIARSRASAKPLSPDAWSDLLAASGLIPLQPATVSPVLTLPLFGYRIAAGFPSPADDYVEERIDLNRYLIRHKEATFFLRVQGDSMINAGIHDGDMLIVDRAIEPVSGKIVIAALDGELTVKRLSTIGGVVRLLPENPDYPVIEIGAEQELVIWGVVIHVIHALG
;
A
#
# COMPACT_ATOMS: atom_id res chain seq x y z
N MET A 1 28.50 -4.10 -11.92
CA MET A 1 27.62 -5.20 -11.48
C MET A 1 26.20 -4.74 -11.72
N PRO A 2 25.33 -5.49 -12.42
CA PRO A 2 23.92 -5.11 -12.53
C PRO A 2 23.32 -5.14 -11.12
N GLN A 3 22.61 -4.09 -10.73
CA GLN A 3 21.88 -4.06 -9.46
C GLN A 3 20.85 -5.20 -9.46
N SER A 4 20.71 -5.93 -8.34
CA SER A 4 19.64 -6.94 -8.23
C SER A 4 18.30 -6.27 -8.53
N ARG A 5 17.35 -6.98 -9.16
CA ARG A 5 16.01 -6.44 -9.42
C ARG A 5 15.35 -5.98 -8.11
N VAL A 6 15.69 -6.63 -7.00
CA VAL A 6 15.27 -6.25 -5.66
C VAL A 6 15.87 -4.92 -5.23
N ALA A 7 17.13 -4.63 -5.52
CA ALA A 7 17.74 -3.32 -5.23
C ALA A 7 17.04 -2.19 -6.02
N VAL A 8 16.61 -2.45 -7.26
CA VAL A 8 15.82 -1.50 -8.07
C VAL A 8 14.44 -1.28 -7.45
N VAL A 9 13.75 -2.35 -7.06
CA VAL A 9 12.46 -2.35 -6.36
C VAL A 9 12.56 -1.62 -5.01
N LYS A 10 13.63 -1.84 -4.26
CA LYS A 10 13.92 -1.17 -2.99
C LYS A 10 14.24 0.30 -3.19
N ALA A 11 15.01 0.65 -4.23
CA ALA A 11 15.25 2.04 -4.61
C ALA A 11 13.94 2.75 -4.99
N LEU A 12 13.05 2.08 -5.72
CA LEU A 12 11.69 2.55 -6.02
C LEU A 12 10.85 2.78 -4.76
N LEU A 13 10.95 1.91 -3.75
CA LEU A 13 10.30 2.11 -2.46
C LEU A 13 10.86 3.29 -1.67
N ASP A 14 12.19 3.38 -1.59
CA ASP A 14 12.91 4.48 -0.93
C ASP A 14 12.64 5.83 -1.64
N ALA A 15 12.21 5.76 -2.90
CA ALA A 15 11.88 6.87 -3.76
C ALA A 15 10.42 7.29 -3.83
N LEU A 16 9.49 6.37 -3.52
CA LEU A 16 8.08 6.68 -3.37
C LEU A 16 7.98 7.78 -2.30
N PRO A 17 7.75 9.05 -2.70
CA PRO A 17 7.77 10.18 -1.79
C PRO A 17 6.68 9.92 -0.71
N ALA A 18 6.77 10.29 0.58
CA ALA A 18 7.11 11.63 1.06
C ALA A 18 6.79 12.67 0.00
N LEU A 19 5.58 12.60 -0.57
CA LEU A 19 5.15 13.57 -1.58
C LEU A 19 5.37 14.91 -0.88
N PRO A 20 6.16 15.82 -1.47
CA PRO A 20 6.13 17.17 -0.95
C PRO A 20 4.65 17.54 -1.01
N ALA A 21 4.06 17.77 0.16
CA ALA A 21 2.72 18.29 0.25
C ALA A 21 2.67 19.40 -0.79
N LEU A 22 1.75 19.29 -1.75
CA LEU A 22 1.55 20.36 -2.71
C LEU A 22 1.17 21.56 -1.86
N ASN A 23 2.14 22.43 -1.58
CA ASN A 23 1.99 23.56 -0.68
C ASN A 23 0.98 24.51 -1.34
N GLY A 24 -0.28 24.33 -0.98
CA GLY A 24 -1.28 25.37 -1.01
C GLY A 24 -1.10 26.22 0.24
N ASN A 25 -0.70 27.47 0.03
CA ASN A 25 -0.58 28.56 1.00
C ASN A 25 0.72 28.68 1.79
N ASP A 26 1.52 29.64 1.34
CA ASP A 26 2.17 30.61 2.22
C ASP A 26 1.20 31.08 3.33
N GLN A 27 1.47 30.66 4.57
CA GLN A 27 1.02 31.38 5.75
C GLN A 27 1.93 31.08 6.95
N LYS A 28 3.00 31.90 7.02
CA LYS A 28 3.63 32.45 8.24
C LYS A 28 4.01 31.47 9.36
N LEU A 29 5.32 31.18 9.44
CA LEU A 29 6.00 30.58 10.58
C LEU A 29 5.98 31.54 11.80
N PRO A 30 5.65 31.11 13.02
CA PRO A 30 6.10 31.79 14.23
C PRO A 30 7.40 31.17 14.75
N ASP A 31 8.35 32.05 15.07
CA ASP A 31 9.59 31.77 15.78
C ASP A 31 9.32 31.08 17.12
N GLN A 32 9.88 29.89 17.34
CA GLN A 32 10.58 29.48 18.57
C GLN A 32 11.19 28.09 18.35
N VAL A 33 12.51 28.05 18.26
CA VAL A 33 13.35 26.86 18.14
C VAL A 33 13.58 26.30 19.55
N GLY A 34 13.20 25.04 19.78
CA GLY A 34 13.62 24.22 20.92
C GLY A 34 14.26 22.94 20.39
N ASP A 35 15.47 22.66 20.86
CA ASP A 35 16.43 21.67 20.36
C ASP A 35 15.88 20.26 20.03
N LEU A 36 16.21 19.77 18.82
CA LEU A 36 16.10 18.35 18.45
C LEU A 36 17.46 17.64 18.64
N PRO A 37 17.50 16.40 19.18
CA PRO A 37 18.75 15.71 19.50
C PRO A 37 19.55 15.28 18.26
N ALA A 38 20.88 15.25 18.42
CA ALA A 38 21.92 15.16 17.40
C ALA A 38 22.00 13.86 16.54
N ILE A 39 20.99 12.99 16.59
CA ILE A 39 20.99 11.68 15.91
C ILE A 39 20.53 11.78 14.43
N ALA A 40 19.95 12.92 14.03
CA ALA A 40 19.34 13.12 12.71
C ALA A 40 20.29 13.59 11.59
N ARG A 41 21.62 13.57 11.78
CA ARG A 41 22.57 14.18 10.82
C ARG A 41 23.19 13.23 9.78
N SER A 42 22.89 11.93 9.77
CA SER A 42 23.68 10.96 8.96
C SER A 42 23.01 10.40 7.69
N ARG A 43 21.77 10.79 7.34
CA ARG A 43 21.05 10.16 6.20
C ARG A 43 20.80 11.06 4.99
N ALA A 44 21.38 12.26 4.95
CA ALA A 44 21.17 13.24 3.88
C ALA A 44 22.44 13.40 3.01
N SER A 45 22.73 12.43 2.13
CA SER A 45 23.68 12.63 1.02
C SER A 45 23.40 11.70 -0.17
N ALA A 46 22.15 11.32 -0.41
CA ALA A 46 21.76 10.80 -1.72
C ALA A 46 21.21 11.97 -2.54
N LYS A 47 21.95 12.36 -3.59
CA LYS A 47 21.49 13.36 -4.57
C LYS A 47 20.16 12.85 -5.17
N PRO A 48 19.09 13.65 -5.18
CA PRO A 48 17.82 13.23 -5.75
C PRO A 48 18.04 12.82 -7.21
N LEU A 49 17.61 11.62 -7.56
CA LEU A 49 17.72 11.07 -8.92
C LEU A 49 16.94 11.97 -9.89
N SER A 50 17.49 12.20 -11.08
CA SER A 50 16.85 12.98 -12.13
C SER A 50 15.53 12.34 -12.57
N PRO A 51 14.56 13.12 -13.09
CA PRO A 51 13.29 12.61 -13.64
C PRO A 51 13.46 11.42 -14.59
N ASP A 52 14.49 11.44 -15.43
CA ASP A 52 14.77 10.39 -16.41
C ASP A 52 15.24 9.08 -15.74
N ALA A 53 15.97 9.17 -14.63
CA ALA A 53 16.41 8.00 -13.88
C ALA A 53 15.23 7.27 -13.21
N TRP A 54 14.16 7.98 -12.86
CA TRP A 54 12.92 7.35 -12.37
C TRP A 54 12.22 6.56 -13.46
N SER A 55 12.18 7.09 -14.68
CA SER A 55 11.59 6.41 -15.84
C SER A 55 12.30 5.10 -16.13
N ASP A 56 13.63 5.08 -16.10
CA ASP A 56 14.43 3.88 -16.35
C ASP A 56 14.26 2.81 -15.26
N LEU A 57 14.16 3.22 -13.99
CA LEU A 57 13.94 2.30 -12.86
C LEU A 57 12.53 1.69 -12.89
N LEU A 58 11.51 2.49 -13.23
CA LEU A 58 10.13 2.03 -13.39
C LEU A 58 10.01 1.03 -14.54
N ALA A 59 10.59 1.35 -15.70
CA ALA A 59 10.64 0.44 -16.85
C ALA A 59 11.34 -0.90 -16.52
N ALA A 60 12.42 -0.88 -15.74
CA ALA A 60 13.14 -2.10 -15.34
C ALA A 60 12.38 -2.96 -14.32
N SER A 61 11.47 -2.37 -13.55
CA SER A 61 10.65 -3.04 -12.54
C SER A 61 9.38 -3.70 -13.09
N GLY A 62 9.00 -3.42 -14.34
CA GLY A 62 7.73 -3.86 -14.92
C GLY A 62 6.50 -3.13 -14.36
N LEU A 63 6.70 -2.16 -13.45
CA LEU A 63 5.64 -1.30 -12.93
C LEU A 63 5.44 -0.10 -13.86
N ILE A 64 4.22 0.06 -14.37
CA ILE A 64 3.84 1.26 -15.10
C ILE A 64 3.34 2.28 -14.06
N PRO A 65 4.02 3.42 -13.86
CA PRO A 65 3.52 4.47 -12.98
C PRO A 65 2.24 5.05 -13.58
N LEU A 66 1.11 4.85 -12.90
CA LEU A 66 -0.07 5.64 -13.19
C LEU A 66 0.17 7.05 -12.63
N GLN A 67 -0.20 8.08 -13.40
CA GLN A 67 -0.11 9.46 -12.92
C GLN A 67 -0.90 9.60 -11.61
N PRO A 68 -0.39 10.34 -10.62
CA PRO A 68 -1.16 10.65 -9.42
C PRO A 68 -2.50 11.23 -9.83
N ALA A 69 -3.59 10.73 -9.25
CA ALA A 69 -4.90 11.30 -9.48
C ALA A 69 -4.82 12.81 -9.19
N THR A 70 -5.16 13.64 -10.18
CA THR A 70 -5.33 15.07 -9.94
C THR A 70 -6.41 15.18 -8.87
N VAL A 71 -6.10 15.82 -7.74
CA VAL A 71 -7.02 15.91 -6.59
C VAL A 71 -8.29 16.62 -7.06
N SER A 72 -9.28 15.83 -7.44
CA SER A 72 -10.61 16.32 -7.77
C SER A 72 -11.26 16.82 -6.48
N PRO A 73 -12.21 17.77 -6.54
CA PRO A 73 -12.88 18.27 -5.34
C PRO A 73 -13.42 17.11 -4.49
N VAL A 74 -13.42 17.29 -3.17
CA VAL A 74 -13.89 16.29 -2.19
C VAL A 74 -15.29 15.81 -2.59
N LEU A 75 -15.36 14.59 -3.11
CA LEU A 75 -16.63 13.97 -3.50
C LEU A 75 -17.33 13.49 -2.23
N THR A 76 -18.29 14.28 -1.77
CA THR A 76 -19.08 13.96 -0.58
C THR A 76 -20.35 13.24 -1.01
N LEU A 77 -20.44 11.96 -0.68
CA LEU A 77 -21.62 11.14 -0.96
C LEU A 77 -22.38 10.88 0.35
N PRO A 78 -23.71 10.73 0.30
CA PRO A 78 -24.46 10.28 1.47
C PRO A 78 -24.07 8.83 1.78
N LEU A 79 -23.75 8.54 3.05
CA LEU A 79 -23.75 7.19 3.57
C LEU A 79 -25.06 6.99 4.33
N PHE A 80 -25.86 6.03 3.89
CA PHE A 80 -27.06 5.67 4.62
C PHE A 80 -26.66 4.84 5.84
N GLY A 81 -27.06 5.30 7.04
CA GLY A 81 -26.63 4.70 8.32
C GLY A 81 -27.24 3.33 8.65
N TYR A 82 -28.20 2.83 7.87
CA TYR A 82 -28.74 1.50 8.07
C TYR A 82 -27.85 0.45 7.40
N ARG A 83 -27.56 -0.64 8.12
CA ARG A 83 -26.87 -1.80 7.53
C ARG A 83 -27.88 -2.55 6.66
N ILE A 84 -27.61 -2.62 5.36
CA ILE A 84 -28.38 -3.45 4.45
C ILE A 84 -28.04 -4.90 4.77
N ALA A 85 -29.05 -5.71 5.12
CA ALA A 85 -28.87 -7.15 5.20
C ALA A 85 -28.55 -7.67 3.79
N ALA A 86 -27.50 -8.46 3.63
CA ALA A 86 -27.24 -9.20 2.40
C ALA A 86 -28.28 -10.32 2.14
N GLY A 87 -29.40 -10.33 2.89
CA GLY A 87 -30.46 -11.34 2.91
C GLY A 87 -31.85 -10.69 3.09
N PHE A 88 -32.79 -11.37 3.76
CA PHE A 88 -34.19 -10.90 3.81
C PHE A 88 -34.32 -9.54 4.53
N PRO A 89 -34.90 -8.51 3.89
CA PRO A 89 -34.98 -7.18 4.48
C PRO A 89 -36.01 -7.16 5.61
N SER A 90 -35.60 -6.74 6.81
CA SER A 90 -36.54 -6.41 7.88
C SER A 90 -36.92 -4.93 7.76
N PRO A 91 -38.22 -4.58 7.73
CA PRO A 91 -38.66 -3.19 7.64
C PRO A 91 -38.65 -2.55 9.03
N ALA A 92 -37.72 -1.64 9.29
CA ALA A 92 -37.83 -0.65 10.38
C ALA A 92 -36.80 0.48 10.23
N ASP A 93 -37.34 1.63 9.81
CA ASP A 93 -37.10 3.05 10.11
C ASP A 93 -35.78 3.66 10.66
N ASP A 94 -35.63 4.90 10.17
CA ASP A 94 -35.10 6.16 10.71
C ASP A 94 -33.63 6.61 10.55
N TYR A 95 -33.56 7.89 10.17
CA TYR A 95 -32.56 8.60 9.38
C TYR A 95 -31.43 9.19 10.24
N VAL A 96 -30.18 8.92 9.86
CA VAL A 96 -29.03 9.78 10.16
C VAL A 96 -28.22 9.93 8.88
N GLU A 97 -28.15 11.15 8.34
CA GLU A 97 -27.29 11.49 7.21
C GLU A 97 -25.88 11.79 7.74
N GLU A 98 -24.99 10.78 7.75
CA GLU A 98 -23.56 11.04 7.87
C GLU A 98 -22.95 11.11 6.47
N ARG A 99 -22.26 12.20 6.19
CA ARG A 99 -21.54 12.42 4.93
C ARG A 99 -20.24 11.64 4.97
N ILE A 100 -19.98 10.80 3.97
CA ILE A 100 -18.74 10.01 3.88
C ILE A 100 -17.75 10.60 2.87
N ASP A 101 -16.47 10.61 3.25
CA ASP A 101 -15.32 10.77 2.36
C ASP A 101 -14.53 9.46 2.39
N LEU A 102 -14.54 8.72 1.29
CA LEU A 102 -13.88 7.41 1.19
C LEU A 102 -12.37 7.50 1.41
N ASN A 103 -11.73 8.62 1.08
CA ASN A 103 -10.31 8.78 1.35
C ASN A 103 -10.06 8.81 2.86
N ARG A 104 -10.86 9.58 3.60
CA ARG A 104 -10.73 9.63 5.08
C ARG A 104 -11.16 8.33 5.74
N TYR A 105 -12.10 7.62 5.15
CA TYR A 105 -12.63 6.37 5.69
C TYR A 105 -11.65 5.20 5.50
N LEU A 106 -11.08 5.06 4.30
CA LEU A 106 -10.23 3.93 3.92
C LEU A 106 -8.73 4.17 4.13
N ILE A 107 -8.28 5.44 4.14
CA ILE A 107 -6.86 5.78 4.17
C ILE A 107 -6.52 6.47 5.50
N ARG A 108 -5.79 5.74 6.37
CA ARG A 108 -5.30 6.28 7.65
C ARG A 108 -4.02 7.08 7.47
N HIS A 109 -3.03 6.51 6.77
CA HIS A 109 -1.71 7.12 6.57
C HIS A 109 -1.54 7.53 5.10
N LYS A 110 -2.02 8.73 4.74
CA LYS A 110 -2.05 9.21 3.33
C LYS A 110 -0.70 9.08 2.61
N GLU A 111 0.38 9.53 3.24
CA GLU A 111 1.73 9.51 2.67
C GLU A 111 2.37 8.10 2.60
N ALA A 112 1.76 7.13 3.27
CA ALA A 112 2.24 5.75 3.34
C ALA A 112 1.28 4.77 2.64
N THR A 113 0.21 5.26 2.02
CA THR A 113 -0.81 4.42 1.38
C THR A 113 -0.68 4.48 -0.14
N PHE A 114 -0.75 3.32 -0.78
CA PHE A 114 -0.73 3.20 -2.23
C PHE A 114 -1.70 2.10 -2.69
N PHE A 115 -1.97 2.06 -3.98
CA PHE A 115 -2.93 1.13 -4.57
C PHE A 115 -2.22 0.19 -5.54
N LEU A 116 -2.65 -1.06 -5.58
CA LEU A 116 -2.21 -2.04 -6.57
C LEU A 116 -3.41 -2.75 -7.17
N ARG A 117 -3.28 -3.20 -8.42
CA ARG A 117 -4.26 -4.08 -9.05
C ARG A 117 -3.79 -5.52 -8.99
N VAL A 118 -4.69 -6.40 -8.60
CA VAL A 118 -4.42 -7.83 -8.49
C VAL A 118 -4.41 -8.46 -9.87
N GLN A 119 -3.46 -9.38 -10.05
CA GLN A 119 -3.42 -10.30 -11.17
C GLN A 119 -3.32 -11.73 -10.63
N GLY A 120 -4.23 -12.60 -11.05
CA GLY A 120 -4.35 -13.99 -10.60
C GLY A 120 -5.28 -14.18 -9.38
N ASP A 121 -5.42 -15.43 -8.97
CA ASP A 121 -6.43 -15.92 -8.02
C ASP A 121 -5.81 -16.67 -6.82
N SER A 122 -4.49 -16.54 -6.60
CA SER A 122 -3.79 -17.20 -5.49
C SER A 122 -4.28 -16.80 -4.08
N MET A 123 -5.16 -15.79 -4.00
CA MET A 123 -5.70 -15.26 -2.75
C MET A 123 -7.25 -15.34 -2.67
N ILE A 124 -7.87 -16.20 -3.49
CA ILE A 124 -9.33 -16.27 -3.64
C ILE A 124 -10.08 -16.57 -2.32
N ASN A 125 -9.56 -17.45 -1.46
CA ASN A 125 -10.18 -17.76 -0.16
C ASN A 125 -10.02 -16.64 0.87
N ALA A 126 -9.19 -15.63 0.60
CA ALA A 126 -9.15 -14.38 1.35
C ALA A 126 -10.11 -13.31 0.79
N GLY A 127 -10.92 -13.65 -0.22
CA GLY A 127 -11.82 -12.71 -0.89
C GLY A 127 -11.12 -11.74 -1.82
N ILE A 128 -9.88 -12.04 -2.22
CA ILE A 128 -9.12 -11.24 -3.18
C ILE A 128 -9.17 -11.95 -4.54
N HIS A 129 -9.79 -11.30 -5.52
CA HIS A 129 -10.01 -11.83 -6.86
C HIS A 129 -9.11 -11.15 -7.89
N ASP A 130 -8.97 -11.78 -9.04
CA ASP A 130 -8.30 -11.19 -10.19
C ASP A 130 -8.96 -9.85 -10.56
N GLY A 131 -8.13 -8.83 -10.81
CA GLY A 131 -8.59 -7.49 -11.17
C GLY A 131 -9.01 -6.60 -10.00
N ASP A 132 -9.02 -7.10 -8.76
CA ASP A 132 -9.31 -6.29 -7.56
C ASP A 132 -8.31 -5.16 -7.35
N MET A 133 -8.76 -4.08 -6.71
CA MET A 133 -7.88 -3.00 -6.27
C MET A 133 -7.58 -3.13 -4.78
N LEU A 134 -6.30 -3.27 -4.45
CA LEU A 134 -5.82 -3.33 -3.08
C LEU A 134 -5.45 -1.94 -2.59
N ILE A 135 -5.83 -1.62 -1.37
CA ILE A 135 -5.30 -0.48 -0.61
C ILE A 135 -4.23 -1.02 0.33
N VAL A 136 -3.01 -0.51 0.20
CA VAL A 136 -1.83 -1.01 0.89
C VAL A 136 -1.22 0.10 1.72
N ASP A 137 -0.93 -0.18 2.99
CA ASP A 137 -0.37 0.77 3.95
C ASP A 137 1.03 0.32 4.40
N ARG A 138 2.03 1.17 4.17
CA ARG A 138 3.44 0.94 4.54
C ARG A 138 3.74 1.23 6.00
N ALA A 139 2.92 2.05 6.66
CA ALA A 139 3.14 2.44 8.05
C ALA A 139 2.70 1.34 9.04
N ILE A 140 1.97 0.33 8.55
CA ILE A 140 1.53 -0.82 9.35
C ILE A 140 2.62 -1.89 9.37
N GLU A 141 2.98 -2.34 10.57
CA GLU A 141 3.95 -3.41 10.76
C GLU A 141 3.43 -4.75 10.17
N PRO A 142 4.20 -5.40 9.29
CA PRO A 142 3.81 -6.67 8.69
C PRO A 142 4.07 -7.83 9.64
N VAL A 143 3.10 -8.13 10.49
CA VAL A 143 3.15 -9.27 11.42
C VAL A 143 2.51 -10.53 10.84
N SER A 144 2.84 -11.70 11.41
CA SER A 144 2.26 -12.99 11.03
C SER A 144 0.72 -12.95 11.01
N GLY A 145 0.12 -13.53 9.97
CA GLY A 145 -1.32 -13.54 9.70
C GLY A 145 -1.81 -12.39 8.84
N LYS A 146 -1.04 -11.32 8.64
CA LYS A 146 -1.43 -10.21 7.74
C LYS A 146 -1.28 -10.58 6.27
N ILE A 147 -2.13 -10.01 5.42
CA ILE A 147 -1.94 -10.06 3.97
C ILE A 147 -1.01 -8.91 3.60
N VAL A 148 0.06 -9.24 2.88
CA VAL A 148 1.14 -8.30 2.56
C VAL A 148 1.42 -8.29 1.07
N ILE A 149 1.92 -7.16 0.61
CA ILE A 149 2.63 -7.10 -0.67
C ILE A 149 4.10 -7.39 -0.39
N ALA A 150 4.61 -8.44 -0.99
CA ALA A 150 5.99 -8.87 -0.87
C ALA A 150 6.68 -8.77 -2.24
N ALA A 151 7.89 -8.23 -2.28
CA ALA A 151 8.82 -8.44 -3.38
C ALA A 151 9.73 -9.61 -3.00
N LEU A 152 9.62 -10.72 -3.74
CA LEU A 152 10.48 -11.88 -3.62
C LEU A 152 11.38 -11.93 -4.84
N ASP A 153 12.70 -11.80 -4.63
CA ASP A 153 13.70 -11.75 -5.72
C ASP A 153 13.39 -10.70 -6.81
N GLY A 154 12.65 -9.66 -6.42
CA GLY A 154 12.27 -8.52 -7.26
C GLY A 154 10.88 -8.65 -7.90
N GLU A 155 10.18 -9.77 -7.70
CA GLU A 155 8.83 -9.98 -8.21
C GLU A 155 7.78 -9.72 -7.13
N LEU A 156 6.78 -8.91 -7.45
CA LEU A 156 5.71 -8.57 -6.52
C LEU A 156 4.66 -9.68 -6.44
N THR A 157 4.28 -10.02 -5.23
CA THR A 157 3.23 -10.98 -4.93
C THR A 157 2.41 -10.53 -3.72
N VAL A 158 1.12 -10.87 -3.73
CA VAL A 158 0.24 -10.71 -2.57
C VAL A 158 0.06 -12.07 -1.90
N LYS A 159 0.40 -12.16 -0.61
CA LYS A 159 0.33 -13.40 0.18
C LYS A 159 0.02 -13.11 1.64
N ARG A 160 -0.44 -14.12 2.38
CA ARG A 160 -0.49 -14.03 3.83
C ARG A 160 0.90 -14.32 4.40
N LEU A 161 1.43 -13.37 5.18
CA LEU A 161 2.69 -13.54 5.88
C LEU A 161 2.51 -14.53 7.03
N SER A 162 3.44 -15.47 7.18
CA SER A 162 3.49 -16.36 8.33
C SER A 162 4.92 -16.41 8.85
N THR A 163 5.08 -16.16 10.14
CA THR A 163 6.37 -16.28 10.83
C THR A 163 6.18 -17.23 12.00
N ILE A 164 6.68 -18.45 11.88
CA ILE A 164 6.56 -19.50 12.91
C ILE A 164 7.95 -20.08 13.16
N GLY A 165 8.40 -20.07 14.42
CA GLY A 165 9.70 -20.63 14.79
C GLY A 165 10.89 -19.96 14.09
N GLY A 166 10.77 -18.67 13.72
CA GLY A 166 11.79 -17.93 12.99
C GLY A 166 11.79 -18.17 11.47
N VAL A 167 10.95 -19.10 10.97
CA VAL A 167 10.79 -19.36 9.54
C VAL A 167 9.73 -18.43 8.97
N VAL A 168 10.10 -17.67 7.94
CA VAL A 168 9.19 -16.79 7.21
C VAL A 168 8.61 -17.54 6.01
N ARG A 169 7.29 -17.48 5.85
CA ARG A 169 6.55 -18.08 4.74
C ARG A 169 5.55 -17.08 4.16
N LEU A 170 5.33 -17.19 2.86
CA LEU A 170 4.26 -16.52 2.14
C LEU A 170 3.22 -17.56 1.75
N LEU A 171 2.07 -17.50 2.41
CA LEU A 171 0.98 -18.45 2.23
C LEU A 171 0.00 -17.92 1.17
N PRO A 172 -0.28 -18.67 0.10
CA PRO A 172 -1.44 -18.40 -0.72
C PRO A 172 -2.72 -18.71 0.06
N GLU A 173 -3.81 -18.08 -0.35
CA GLU A 173 -5.17 -18.39 0.10
C GLU A 173 -5.93 -19.06 -1.04
N ASN A 174 -5.27 -20.05 -1.65
CA ASN A 174 -5.79 -20.90 -2.71
C ASN A 174 -5.00 -22.23 -2.67
N PRO A 175 -5.64 -23.39 -2.46
CA PRO A 175 -4.98 -24.70 -2.38
C PRO A 175 -4.20 -25.10 -3.63
N ASP A 176 -4.52 -24.54 -4.80
CA ASP A 176 -3.84 -24.84 -6.05
C ASP A 176 -2.44 -24.20 -6.16
N TYR A 177 -2.09 -23.35 -5.19
CA TYR A 177 -0.81 -22.65 -5.13
C TYR A 177 0.04 -23.16 -3.96
N PRO A 178 1.35 -23.37 -4.17
CA PRO A 178 2.23 -23.85 -3.10
C PRO A 178 2.56 -22.73 -2.10
N VAL A 179 2.77 -23.14 -0.84
CA VAL A 179 3.37 -22.28 0.18
C VAL A 179 4.82 -21.98 -0.22
N ILE A 180 5.21 -20.71 -0.12
CA ILE A 180 6.57 -20.27 -0.39
C ILE A 180 7.29 -20.10 0.95
N GLU A 181 8.23 -20.97 1.25
CA GLU A 181 9.14 -20.82 2.39
C GLU A 181 10.37 -20.02 1.97
N ILE A 182 10.73 -19.01 2.76
CA ILE A 182 11.80 -18.08 2.43
C ILE A 182 13.14 -18.68 2.85
N GLY A 183 13.97 -19.02 1.87
CA GLY A 183 15.31 -19.53 2.06
C GLY A 183 16.32 -18.44 2.42
N ALA A 184 17.49 -18.83 2.92
CA ALA A 184 18.55 -17.90 3.33
C ALA A 184 19.13 -17.05 2.17
N GLU A 185 19.06 -17.56 0.94
CA GLU A 185 19.58 -16.91 -0.26
C GLU A 185 18.53 -16.05 -0.99
N GLN A 186 17.27 -16.09 -0.55
CA GLN A 186 16.18 -15.34 -1.18
C GLN A 186 16.06 -13.96 -0.56
N GLU A 187 15.87 -12.95 -1.41
CA GLU A 187 15.69 -11.58 -0.95
C GLU A 187 14.20 -11.27 -0.85
N LEU A 188 13.70 -11.15 0.38
CA LEU A 188 12.32 -10.77 0.68
C LEU A 188 12.25 -9.33 1.20
N VAL A 189 11.46 -8.51 0.52
CA VAL A 189 11.11 -7.15 0.98
C VAL A 189 9.59 -7.04 1.10
N ILE A 190 9.09 -6.76 2.31
CA ILE A 190 7.68 -6.44 2.49
C ILE A 190 7.45 -4.97 2.14
N TRP A 191 6.59 -4.72 1.17
CA TRP A 191 6.23 -3.39 0.70
C TRP A 191 5.22 -2.72 1.63
N GLY A 192 4.24 -3.49 2.13
CA GLY A 192 3.22 -2.96 3.03
C GLY A 192 2.12 -3.99 3.31
N VAL A 193 1.20 -3.62 4.18
CA VAL A 193 0.07 -4.45 4.59
C VAL A 193 -1.16 -4.06 3.80
N VAL A 194 -1.85 -5.05 3.23
CA VAL A 194 -3.15 -4.85 2.57
C VAL A 194 -4.21 -4.57 3.65
N ILE A 195 -4.84 -3.41 3.58
CA ILE A 195 -5.87 -2.98 4.55
C ILE A 195 -7.29 -3.10 4.02
N HIS A 196 -7.48 -2.96 2.70
CA HIS A 196 -8.78 -3.05 2.05
C HIS A 196 -8.64 -3.65 0.65
N VAL A 197 -9.72 -4.29 0.21
CA VAL A 197 -9.91 -4.83 -1.14
C VAL A 197 -11.15 -4.14 -1.70
N ILE A 198 -11.02 -3.52 -2.86
CA ILE A 198 -12.13 -2.95 -3.62
C ILE A 198 -12.41 -3.90 -4.79
N HIS A 199 -13.52 -4.61 -4.67
CA HIS A 199 -14.01 -5.53 -5.67
C HIS A 199 -15.18 -4.89 -6.42
N ALA A 200 -15.03 -4.74 -7.74
CA ALA A 200 -16.11 -4.25 -8.58
C ALA A 200 -17.05 -5.40 -8.93
N LEU A 201 -18.33 -5.28 -8.54
CA LEU A 201 -19.37 -6.21 -8.94
C LEU A 201 -19.87 -5.80 -10.33
N GLY A 202 -19.89 -6.76 -11.26
CA GLY A 202 -20.47 -6.62 -12.61
C GLY A 202 -21.93 -7.01 -12.64
#